data_AF-A0A2H0B8D2-F1
#
_entry.id   AF-A0A2H0B8D2-F1
#
_cell.length_a   1.000
_cell.length_b   1.000
_cell.length_c   1.000
_cell.angle_alpha   90.00
_cell.angle_beta   90.00
_cell.angle_gamma   90.00
#
_symmetry.space_group_name_H-M   'P 1'
#
loop_
_entity.id
_entity.type
_entity.pdbx_description
1 polymer ?
#
loop_
_entity_poly.entity_id
_entity_poly.type
_entity_poly.pdbx_seq_one_letter_code
_entity_poly.pdbx_strand_id
1 'polypeptide(L)'
;MSFDTVKDTQSKGCHVYGKIKFVDYGEDYKVKFVDYGEDLKIKYVDYGEDKVGCWKVVEYGEKFKIKIVDYGEDFKVKEVDYGEGC
;
A
#
# COMPACT_ATOMS: atom_id res chain seq x y z
N MET A 1 8.85 32.03 -13.64
CA MET A 1 8.75 31.95 -12.18
C MET A 1 7.56 31.08 -11.88
N SER A 2 7.84 29.93 -11.28
CA SER A 2 6.92 28.83 -11.02
C SER A 2 5.77 29.28 -10.13
N PHE A 3 4.54 28.99 -10.54
CA PHE A 3 3.44 28.84 -9.59
C PHE A 3 3.24 27.35 -9.45
N ASP A 4 3.67 26.87 -8.29
CA ASP A 4 3.57 25.50 -7.84
C ASP A 4 2.16 24.98 -8.12
N THR A 5 2.10 24.03 -9.06
CA THR A 5 0.97 23.11 -9.15
C THR A 5 0.83 22.51 -7.77
N VAL A 6 -0.19 22.92 -7.03
CA VAL A 6 -0.79 22.10 -5.98
C VAL A 6 -1.14 20.78 -6.65
N LYS A 7 -0.17 19.87 -6.71
CA LYS A 7 -0.42 18.46 -6.94
C LYS A 7 -1.25 18.08 -5.75
N ASP A 8 -2.56 18.05 -5.97
CA ASP A 8 -3.48 17.20 -5.25
C ASP A 8 -2.73 15.90 -4.98
N THR A 9 -2.22 15.76 -3.76
CA THR A 9 -1.53 14.55 -3.30
C THR A 9 -2.63 13.52 -3.18
N GLN A 10 -3.13 13.03 -4.33
CA GLN A 10 -3.99 11.87 -4.38
C GLN A 10 -3.21 10.80 -3.66
N SER A 11 -3.72 10.47 -2.49
CA SER A 11 -3.12 9.60 -1.51
C SER A 11 -2.98 8.23 -2.19
N LYS A 12 -1.80 7.97 -2.76
CA LYS A 12 -1.60 6.80 -3.63
C LYS A 12 -1.65 5.55 -2.78
N GLY A 13 -2.37 4.54 -3.25
CA GLY A 13 -2.49 3.26 -2.56
C GLY A 13 -3.47 3.25 -1.39
N CYS A 14 -4.12 4.36 -1.03
CA CYS A 14 -5.06 4.40 0.12
C CYS A 14 -6.34 3.59 -0.09
N HIS A 15 -6.64 3.21 -1.34
CA HIS A 15 -7.71 2.25 -1.66
C HIS A 15 -7.26 0.79 -1.54
N VAL A 16 -5.96 0.53 -1.35
CA VAL A 16 -5.35 -0.79 -1.25
C VAL A 16 -5.29 -1.20 0.22
N TYR A 17 -6.41 -1.73 0.71
CA TYR A 17 -6.56 -2.32 2.04
C TYR A 17 -7.55 -3.50 1.97
N GLY A 18 -7.47 -4.39 2.96
CA GLY A 18 -8.25 -5.63 2.98
C GLY A 18 -7.36 -6.87 2.95
N LYS A 19 -7.91 -7.93 2.36
CA LYS A 19 -7.21 -9.18 2.15
C LYS A 19 -6.18 -9.04 1.03
N ILE A 20 -4.91 -9.22 1.36
CA ILE A 20 -3.78 -9.07 0.45
C ILE A 20 -3.11 -10.41 0.23
N LYS A 21 -2.70 -10.68 -1.01
CA LYS A 21 -1.82 -11.81 -1.32
C LYS A 21 -0.56 -11.30 -1.99
N PHE A 22 0.60 -11.73 -1.51
CA PHE A 22 1.87 -11.44 -2.19
C PHE A 22 2.11 -12.43 -3.32
N VAL A 23 2.52 -11.94 -4.49
CA VAL A 23 2.76 -12.75 -5.69
C VAL A 23 3.98 -12.27 -6.48
N ASP A 24 4.60 -13.17 -7.23
CA ASP A 24 5.69 -12.82 -8.15
C ASP A 24 5.19 -12.41 -9.55
N TYR A 25 3.98 -12.82 -9.95
CA TYR A 25 3.40 -12.53 -11.26
C TYR A 25 1.87 -12.41 -11.18
N GLY A 26 1.29 -11.59 -12.07
CA GLY A 26 -0.16 -11.38 -12.14
C GLY A 26 -0.66 -10.49 -11.01
N GLU A 27 0.19 -9.56 -10.57
CA GLU A 27 -0.09 -8.56 -9.56
C GLU A 27 -1.07 -7.50 -10.05
N ASP A 28 -1.84 -6.94 -9.11
CA ASP A 28 -2.65 -5.74 -9.34
C ASP A 28 -1.82 -4.47 -9.12
N TYR A 29 -0.90 -4.51 -8.15
CA TYR A 29 -0.01 -3.38 -7.81
C TYR A 29 1.40 -3.84 -7.49
N LYS A 30 2.36 -3.01 -7.89
CA LYS A 30 3.77 -3.08 -7.51
C LYS A 30 4.03 -2.11 -6.38
N VAL A 31 4.56 -2.63 -5.29
CA VAL A 31 4.76 -1.87 -4.05
C VAL A 31 6.23 -1.94 -3.65
N LYS A 32 6.76 -0.81 -3.22
CA LYS A 32 8.10 -0.72 -2.62
C LYS A 32 8.00 -0.40 -1.14
N PHE A 33 8.62 -1.21 -0.30
CA PHE A 33 8.75 -0.91 1.12
C PHE A 33 9.87 0.12 1.34
N VAL A 34 9.60 1.14 2.14
CA VAL A 34 10.54 2.23 2.44
C VAL A 34 10.47 2.62 3.92
N ASP A 35 11.55 3.19 4.44
CA ASP A 35 11.60 3.74 5.79
C ASP A 35 11.03 5.16 5.89
N TYR A 36 11.10 5.94 4.79
CA TYR A 36 10.66 7.33 4.72
C TYR A 36 10.14 7.70 3.33
N GLY A 37 9.20 8.65 3.28
CA GLY A 37 8.62 9.13 2.03
C GLY A 37 7.64 8.13 1.42
N GLU A 38 6.96 7.39 2.29
CA GLU A 38 5.88 6.48 1.98
C GLU A 38 4.63 7.22 1.49
N ASP A 39 3.86 6.55 0.64
CA ASP A 39 2.52 7.01 0.23
C ASP A 39 1.42 6.41 1.14
N LEU A 40 1.65 5.20 1.66
CA LEU A 40 0.71 4.46 2.50
C LEU A 40 1.44 3.83 3.69
N LYS A 41 0.94 4.04 4.91
CA LYS A 41 1.35 3.29 6.10
C LYS A 41 0.47 2.07 6.26
N ILE A 42 1.08 0.89 6.29
CA ILE A 42 0.37 -0.36 6.45
C ILE A 42 0.60 -0.96 7.83
N LYS A 43 -0.40 -1.65 8.32
CA LYS A 43 -0.33 -2.50 9.50
C LYS A 43 -0.92 -3.86 9.15
N TYR A 44 -0.20 -4.92 9.49
CA TYR A 44 -0.73 -6.27 9.35
C TYR A 44 -1.75 -6.57 10.44
N VAL A 45 -2.89 -7.13 10.06
CA VAL A 45 -3.98 -7.44 10.98
C VAL A 45 -4.61 -8.81 10.70
N ASP A 46 -5.10 -9.46 11.74
CA ASP A 46 -5.91 -10.69 11.62
C ASP A 46 -7.42 -10.39 11.41
N TYR A 47 -7.88 -9.21 11.84
CA TYR A 47 -9.27 -8.75 11.73
C TYR A 47 -9.33 -7.22 11.57
N GLY A 48 -10.41 -6.69 10.97
CA GLY A 48 -10.58 -5.25 10.78
C GLY A 48 -9.80 -4.72 9.57
N GLU A 49 -9.63 -5.58 8.57
CA GLU A 49 -8.97 -5.26 7.30
C GLU A 49 -9.80 -4.30 6.41
N ASP A 50 -10.97 -3.88 6.85
CA ASP A 50 -11.87 -2.95 6.15
C ASP A 50 -11.47 -1.46 6.30
N LYS A 51 -10.39 -1.18 7.02
CA LYS A 51 -9.84 0.16 7.22
C LYS A 51 -8.62 0.41 6.33
N VAL A 52 -8.49 1.65 5.88
CA VAL A 52 -7.32 2.11 5.11
C VAL A 52 -6.04 1.84 5.91
N GLY A 53 -5.02 1.29 5.24
CA GLY A 53 -3.77 0.89 5.89
C GLY A 53 -3.80 -0.47 6.58
N CYS A 54 -4.96 -1.12 6.75
CA CYS A 54 -5.01 -2.46 7.33
C CYS A 54 -4.86 -3.55 6.26
N TRP A 55 -3.80 -4.35 6.36
CA TRP A 55 -3.52 -5.46 5.43
C TRP A 55 -3.65 -6.80 6.16
N LYS A 56 -4.51 -7.67 5.64
CA LYS A 56 -4.61 -9.06 6.11
C LYS A 56 -4.04 -9.99 5.05
N VAL A 57 -2.89 -10.59 5.34
CA VAL A 57 -2.24 -11.49 4.37
C VAL A 57 -3.00 -12.81 4.33
N VAL A 58 -3.35 -13.27 3.12
CA VAL A 58 -4.09 -14.51 2.89
C VAL A 58 -3.53 -15.30 1.71
N GLU A 59 -3.76 -16.61 1.73
CA GLU A 59 -3.43 -17.50 0.61
C GLU A 59 -4.54 -17.59 -0.46
N TYR A 60 -5.79 -17.34 -0.09
CA TYR A 60 -6.96 -17.40 -0.99
C TYR A 60 -8.04 -16.39 -0.61
N GLY A 61 -8.82 -15.93 -1.59
CA GLY A 61 -9.91 -14.97 -1.38
C GLY A 61 -9.38 -13.56 -1.14
N GLU A 62 -8.20 -13.28 -1.70
CA GLU A 62 -7.58 -11.97 -1.73
C GLU A 62 -8.45 -10.96 -2.49
N LYS A 63 -8.38 -9.71 -2.04
CA LYS A 63 -8.95 -8.57 -2.74
C LYS A 63 -7.94 -7.97 -3.71
N PHE A 64 -6.66 -7.98 -3.33
CA PHE A 64 -5.56 -7.46 -4.14
C PHE A 64 -4.35 -8.39 -4.09
N LYS A 65 -3.68 -8.52 -5.23
CA LYS A 65 -2.38 -9.17 -5.38
C LYS A 65 -1.30 -8.11 -5.44
N ILE A 66 -0.35 -8.20 -4.52
CA ILE A 66 0.75 -7.25 -4.39
C ILE A 66 2.05 -7.91 -4.77
N LYS A 67 2.83 -7.26 -5.63
CA LYS A 67 4.22 -7.64 -5.90
C LYS A 67 5.15 -6.64 -5.25
N ILE A 68 6.13 -7.15 -4.52
CA ILE A 68 7.17 -6.30 -3.91
C ILE A 68 8.26 -6.07 -4.97
N VAL A 69 8.66 -4.81 -5.16
CA VAL A 69 9.68 -4.42 -6.14
C VAL A 69 10.65 -3.39 -5.56
N ASP A 70 11.88 -3.37 -6.08
CA ASP A 70 12.86 -2.34 -5.74
C ASP A 70 12.77 -1.08 -6.61
N TYR A 71 12.22 -1.21 -7.83
CA TYR A 71 12.07 -0.11 -8.80
C TYR A 71 10.83 -0.30 -9.66
N GLY A 72 10.23 0.82 -10.11
CA GLY A 72 9.05 0.80 -10.96
C GLY A 72 7.78 0.49 -10.18
N GLU A 73 7.75 0.90 -8.91
CA GLU A 73 6.60 0.81 -8.02
C GLU A 73 5.46 1.75 -8.44
N ASP A 74 4.23 1.35 -8.15
CA ASP A 74 3.05 2.20 -8.28
C ASP A 74 2.95 3.17 -7.09
N PHE A 75 3.29 2.69 -5.89
CA PHE A 75 3.35 3.45 -4.65
C PHE A 75 4.30 2.81 -3.62
N LYS A 76 4.70 3.63 -2.65
CA LYS A 76 5.59 3.24 -1.56
C LYS A 76 4.80 2.97 -0.30
N VAL A 77 5.16 1.92 0.41
CA VAL A 77 4.56 1.58 1.70
C VAL A 77 5.59 1.60 2.82
N LYS A 78 5.10 1.86 4.02
CA LYS A 78 5.85 1.67 5.26
C LYS A 78 5.04 0.82 6.23
N GLU A 79 5.65 -0.21 6.76
CA GLU A 79 5.05 -0.98 7.85
C GLU A 79 5.14 -0.21 9.18
N VAL A 80 4.04 -0.17 9.91
CA VAL A 80 3.93 0.50 11.22
C VAL A 80 3.11 -0.33 12.20
N ASP A 81 3.42 -0.17 13.50
CA ASP A 81 2.60 -0.76 14.57
C ASP A 81 1.33 0.06 14.87
N TYR A 82 1.37 1.37 14.62
CA TYR A 82 0.29 2.33 14.88
C TYR A 82 0.33 3.49 13.89
N GLY A 83 -0.84 4.09 13.62
CA GLY A 83 -0.95 5.24 12.72
C GLY A 83 -0.95 4.83 11.25
N GLU A 84 -1.48 3.64 10.98
CA GLU A 84 -1.75 3.13 9.65
C GLU A 84 -2.71 4.03 8.87
N GLY A 85 -2.57 4.01 7.54
CA GLY A 85 -3.38 4.78 6.62
C GLY A 85 -2.56 5.77 5.80
N CYS A 86 -3.25 6.84 5.41
CA CYS A 86 -2.73 7.98 4.66
C CYS A 86 -3.09 9.25 5.43
#